data_AF-A0A7V5K1Y7-F1
#
_entry.id   AF-A0A7V5K1Y7-F1
#
_cell.length_a   1.000
_cell.length_b   1.000
_cell.length_c   1.000
_cell.angle_alpha   90.00
_cell.angle_beta   90.00
_cell.angle_gamma   90.00
#
_symmetry.space_group_name_H-M   'P 1'
#
loop_
_entity.id
_entity.type
_entity.pdbx_description
1 polymer ?
#
loop_
_entity_poly.entity_id
_entity_poly.type
_entity_poly.pdbx_seq_one_letter_code
_entity_poly.pdbx_strand_id
1 'polypeptide(L)'
;MRPELKDFKGFNLKNLPEYEGFASGHRACQGCGTVLPLKLALKVLGPNTIAVSATGCMEIISSPFPYTSWRVPWIHVAFENSASVASGIEAAIKVLKRKGKISKKEKINIVVFAGDGATFDIGLQFLSGALERGHDFIYICLDNEAYMNTGVQRSSATPFGAHTTTSPAGKVIKGQVTWKKDLMGIVVAHNIPYAATASPAFPIDLMNKVKKAS
;
A
#
# COMPACT_ATOMS: atom_id res chain seq x y z
N MET A 1 19.00 -13.55 -0.59
CA MET A 1 17.97 -13.75 -1.64
C MET A 1 16.87 -14.63 -1.04
N ARG A 2 15.59 -14.25 -1.18
CA ARG A 2 14.45 -15.00 -0.61
C ARG A 2 14.32 -16.40 -1.28
N PRO A 3 14.36 -17.52 -0.53
CA PRO A 3 14.35 -18.88 -1.10
C PRO A 3 13.20 -19.16 -2.08
N GLU A 4 12.03 -18.60 -1.81
CA GLU A 4 10.81 -18.69 -2.61
C GLU A 4 10.90 -18.01 -3.98
N LEU A 5 11.89 -17.13 -4.18
CA LEU A 5 12.16 -16.45 -5.45
C LEU A 5 13.25 -17.14 -6.27
N LYS A 6 13.89 -18.20 -5.76
CA LYS A 6 15.03 -18.85 -6.42
C LYS A 6 14.70 -19.32 -7.84
N ASP A 7 13.49 -19.84 -8.03
CA ASP A 7 13.00 -20.34 -9.32
C ASP A 7 11.86 -19.48 -9.90
N PHE A 8 11.60 -18.30 -9.32
CA PHE A 8 10.53 -17.43 -9.79
C PHE A 8 10.93 -16.73 -11.09
N LYS A 9 10.34 -17.19 -12.21
CA LYS A 9 10.60 -16.65 -13.56
C LYS A 9 9.81 -15.37 -13.89
N GLY A 10 9.06 -14.83 -12.94
CA GLY A 10 8.15 -13.71 -13.19
C GLY A 10 6.78 -14.14 -13.74
N PHE A 11 5.80 -13.30 -13.49
CA PHE A 11 4.50 -13.35 -14.14
C PHE A 11 4.58 -12.76 -15.56
N ASN A 12 3.71 -13.26 -16.42
CA ASN A 12 3.40 -12.81 -17.77
C ASN A 12 1.91 -13.13 -18.03
N LEU A 13 1.39 -12.73 -19.19
CA LEU A 13 -0.04 -12.89 -19.51
C LEU A 13 -0.53 -14.36 -19.52
N LYS A 14 0.37 -15.33 -19.66
CA LYS A 14 0.03 -16.76 -19.74
C LYS A 14 0.03 -17.47 -18.39
N ASN A 15 0.61 -16.88 -17.35
CA ASN A 15 0.80 -17.54 -16.04
C ASN A 15 0.33 -16.68 -14.85
N LEU A 16 -0.71 -15.86 -15.07
CA LEU A 16 -1.28 -15.03 -14.01
C LEU A 16 -1.96 -15.87 -12.93
N PRO A 17 -1.82 -15.54 -11.64
CA PRO A 17 -2.57 -16.20 -10.59
C PRO A 17 -4.08 -15.96 -10.73
N GLU A 18 -4.86 -17.02 -10.57
CA GLU A 18 -6.33 -16.92 -10.60
C GLU A 18 -6.90 -16.34 -9.30
N TYR A 19 -6.18 -16.47 -8.19
CA TYR A 19 -6.61 -15.98 -6.89
C TYR A 19 -6.96 -14.48 -6.91
N GLU A 20 -8.07 -14.11 -6.28
CA GLU A 20 -8.48 -12.73 -6.09
C GLU A 20 -8.63 -12.44 -4.60
N GLY A 21 -7.67 -11.69 -4.03
CA GLY A 21 -7.72 -11.29 -2.61
C GLY A 21 -8.59 -10.06 -2.34
N PHE A 22 -9.06 -9.39 -3.40
CA PHE A 22 -10.02 -8.29 -3.34
C PHE A 22 -11.24 -8.61 -4.21
N ALA A 23 -12.40 -8.66 -3.58
CA ALA A 23 -13.68 -8.99 -4.21
C ALA A 23 -14.24 -7.82 -5.02
N SER A 24 -15.07 -8.13 -6.01
CA SER A 24 -16.00 -7.18 -6.61
C SER A 24 -17.08 -6.78 -5.59
N GLY A 25 -17.71 -5.61 -5.77
CA GLY A 25 -18.78 -5.12 -4.88
C GLY A 25 -18.38 -3.96 -3.95
N HIS A 26 -17.32 -3.22 -4.29
CA HIS A 26 -16.89 -2.01 -3.58
C HIS A 26 -17.53 -0.73 -4.16
N ARG A 27 -17.58 0.34 -3.34
CA ARG A 27 -18.17 1.66 -3.70
C ARG A 27 -17.18 2.62 -4.38
N ALA A 28 -16.21 2.07 -5.10
CA ALA A 28 -15.21 2.87 -5.80
C ALA A 28 -15.83 3.66 -6.95
N CYS A 29 -15.20 4.79 -7.31
CA CYS A 29 -15.50 5.47 -8.57
C CYS A 29 -15.32 4.51 -9.76
N GLN A 30 -16.09 4.71 -10.85
CA GLN A 30 -15.89 3.95 -12.09
C GLN A 30 -14.47 4.20 -12.61
N GLY A 31 -13.74 3.12 -12.89
CA GLY A 31 -12.34 3.20 -13.33
C GLY A 31 -11.35 3.65 -12.24
N CYS A 32 -11.68 3.49 -10.95
CA CYS A 32 -10.81 3.90 -9.85
C CYS A 32 -9.36 3.36 -9.99
N GLY A 33 -8.41 4.28 -10.19
CA GLY A 33 -7.01 3.95 -10.46
C GLY A 33 -6.25 3.32 -9.29
N THR A 34 -6.75 3.40 -8.06
CA THR A 34 -6.11 2.83 -6.86
C THR A 34 -6.67 1.46 -6.47
N VAL A 35 -7.86 1.08 -6.93
CA VAL A 35 -8.42 -0.27 -6.72
C VAL A 35 -7.66 -1.32 -7.52
N LEU A 36 -7.34 -1.02 -8.79
CA LEU A 36 -6.62 -1.96 -9.66
C LEU A 36 -5.26 -2.41 -9.08
N PRO A 37 -4.33 -1.51 -8.69
CA PRO A 37 -3.05 -1.92 -8.12
C PRO A 37 -3.20 -2.66 -6.79
N LEU A 38 -4.18 -2.30 -5.94
CA LEU A 38 -4.50 -3.05 -4.71
C LEU A 38 -4.93 -4.49 -5.02
N LYS A 39 -5.85 -4.66 -5.97
CA LYS A 39 -6.34 -5.97 -6.41
C LYS A 39 -5.20 -6.83 -6.96
N LEU A 40 -4.36 -6.26 -7.83
CA LEU A 40 -3.21 -6.94 -8.41
C LEU A 40 -2.18 -7.34 -7.34
N ALA A 41 -1.93 -6.48 -6.35
CA ALA A 41 -1.04 -6.79 -5.24
C ALA A 41 -1.57 -8.00 -4.44
N LEU A 42 -2.83 -7.99 -4.02
CA LEU A 42 -3.40 -9.11 -3.26
C LEU A 42 -3.48 -10.41 -4.07
N LYS A 43 -3.71 -10.33 -5.40
CA LYS A 43 -3.68 -11.48 -6.30
C LYS A 43 -2.33 -12.22 -6.23
N VAL A 44 -1.21 -11.50 -6.23
CA VAL A 44 0.13 -12.12 -6.22
C VAL A 44 0.63 -12.48 -4.82
N LEU A 45 0.17 -11.76 -3.79
CA LEU A 45 0.48 -12.08 -2.40
C LEU A 45 -0.25 -13.35 -1.94
N GLY A 46 -1.41 -13.65 -2.53
CA GLY A 46 -2.13 -14.90 -2.31
C GLY A 46 -2.88 -14.93 -0.97
N PRO A 47 -3.49 -16.07 -0.63
CA PRO A 47 -4.41 -16.19 0.50
C PRO A 47 -3.75 -16.07 1.88
N ASN A 48 -2.44 -16.37 2.00
CA ASN A 48 -1.73 -16.23 3.27
C ASN A 48 -1.15 -14.81 3.47
N THR A 49 -2.06 -13.84 3.48
CA THR A 49 -1.74 -12.42 3.53
C THR A 49 -2.62 -11.74 4.57
N ILE A 50 -2.06 -10.83 5.36
CA ILE A 50 -2.79 -9.94 6.26
C ILE A 50 -2.67 -8.53 5.69
N ALA A 51 -3.81 -7.88 5.45
CA ALA A 51 -3.87 -6.52 4.96
C ALA A 51 -4.10 -5.52 6.11
N VAL A 52 -3.34 -4.43 6.12
CA VAL A 52 -3.53 -3.30 7.02
C VAL A 52 -3.89 -2.09 6.16
N SER A 53 -5.00 -1.43 6.47
CA SER A 53 -5.50 -0.28 5.71
C SER A 53 -5.45 0.97 6.58
N ALA A 54 -4.71 1.99 6.13
CA ALA A 54 -4.86 3.33 6.69
C ALA A 54 -6.20 3.93 6.25
N THR A 55 -6.80 4.78 7.10
CA THR A 55 -7.97 5.57 6.71
C THR A 55 -7.75 6.29 5.38
N GLY A 56 -8.70 6.19 4.45
CA GLY A 56 -8.60 6.79 3.13
C GLY A 56 -9.64 6.22 2.17
N CYS A 57 -9.50 6.46 0.87
CA CYS A 57 -10.46 5.95 -0.12
C CYS A 57 -10.60 4.43 -0.04
N MET A 58 -9.48 3.69 0.03
CA MET A 58 -9.54 2.22 0.03
C MET A 58 -10.29 1.69 1.23
N GLU A 59 -10.15 2.31 2.39
CA GLU A 59 -10.99 2.01 3.54
C GLU A 59 -12.46 2.20 3.19
N ILE A 60 -12.87 3.45 2.95
CA ILE A 60 -14.27 3.84 2.84
C ILE A 60 -15.04 3.09 1.73
N ILE A 61 -14.39 2.81 0.61
CA ILE A 61 -15.06 2.16 -0.52
C ILE A 61 -15.15 0.64 -0.37
N SER A 62 -14.26 0.03 0.41
CA SER A 62 -14.11 -1.43 0.46
C SER A 62 -14.79 -2.08 1.66
N SER A 63 -15.01 -1.34 2.75
CA SER A 63 -15.52 -1.86 4.03
C SER A 63 -16.83 -1.21 4.55
N PRO A 64 -17.76 -0.72 3.70
CA PRO A 64 -19.00 -0.12 4.22
C PRO A 64 -19.82 -1.17 4.95
N PHE A 65 -20.08 -0.96 6.24
CA PHE A 65 -20.85 -1.89 7.07
C PHE A 65 -22.20 -2.26 6.41
N PRO A 66 -22.59 -3.55 6.37
CA PRO A 66 -21.92 -4.73 6.94
C PRO A 66 -20.98 -5.47 5.96
N TYR A 67 -20.62 -4.86 4.83
CA TYR A 67 -19.89 -5.51 3.74
C TYR A 67 -18.38 -5.27 3.80
N THR A 68 -17.62 -6.22 3.25
CA THR A 68 -16.19 -6.09 3.03
C THR A 68 -15.80 -6.67 1.68
N SER A 69 -14.91 -5.98 0.96
CA SER A 69 -14.30 -6.46 -0.28
C SER A 69 -13.01 -7.22 -0.04
N TRP A 70 -12.51 -7.30 1.20
CA TRP A 70 -11.28 -8.00 1.54
C TRP A 70 -11.53 -9.50 1.68
N ARG A 71 -10.85 -10.32 0.87
CA ARG A 71 -10.91 -11.80 0.94
C ARG A 71 -9.72 -12.41 1.70
N VAL A 72 -9.03 -11.56 2.44
CA VAL A 72 -7.91 -11.87 3.33
C VAL A 72 -8.20 -11.25 4.69
N PRO A 73 -7.60 -11.76 5.79
CA PRO A 73 -7.61 -11.05 7.06
C PRO A 73 -7.19 -9.60 6.85
N TRP A 74 -8.04 -8.68 7.31
CA TRP A 74 -7.86 -7.26 7.10
C TRP A 74 -8.18 -6.48 8.37
N ILE A 75 -7.43 -5.42 8.61
CA ILE A 75 -7.65 -4.50 9.71
C ILE A 75 -7.57 -3.06 9.23
N HIS A 76 -8.64 -2.30 9.51
CA HIS A 76 -8.64 -0.84 9.46
C HIS A 76 -7.95 -0.28 10.70
N VAL A 77 -7.18 0.79 10.51
CA VAL A 77 -6.51 1.50 11.60
C VAL A 77 -6.57 3.01 11.37
N ALA A 78 -6.11 3.78 12.37
CA ALA A 78 -6.05 5.23 12.26
C ALA A 78 -5.22 5.68 11.05
N PHE A 79 -5.46 6.91 10.60
CA PHE A 79 -4.93 7.40 9.34
C PHE A 79 -3.39 7.39 9.29
N GLU A 80 -2.78 7.64 10.43
CA GLU A 80 -1.35 7.87 10.57
C GLU A 80 -0.53 6.61 10.86
N ASN A 81 -1.12 5.57 11.48
CA ASN A 81 -0.34 4.55 12.19
C ASN A 81 -0.28 3.17 11.53
N SER A 82 -0.65 3.03 10.26
CA SER A 82 -0.68 1.74 9.55
C SER A 82 0.66 1.00 9.54
N ALA A 83 1.79 1.70 9.40
CA ALA A 83 3.12 1.11 9.50
C ALA A 83 3.43 0.56 10.91
N SER A 84 2.97 1.25 11.96
CA SER A 84 3.13 0.80 13.35
C SER A 84 2.26 -0.42 13.66
N VAL A 85 1.04 -0.47 13.15
CA VAL A 85 0.18 -1.65 13.32
C VAL A 85 0.76 -2.85 12.58
N ALA A 86 1.24 -2.67 11.35
CA ALA A 86 1.94 -3.74 10.63
C ALA A 86 3.19 -4.24 11.38
N SER A 87 3.97 -3.32 11.97
CA SER A 87 5.10 -3.66 12.84
C SER A 87 4.67 -4.52 14.05
N GLY A 88 3.53 -4.20 14.66
CA GLY A 88 2.95 -4.96 15.77
C GLY A 88 2.48 -6.36 15.35
N ILE A 89 1.80 -6.48 14.20
CA ILE A 89 1.37 -7.77 13.63
C ILE A 89 2.60 -8.65 13.34
N GLU A 90 3.63 -8.07 12.74
CA GLU A 90 4.90 -8.74 12.43
C GLU A 90 5.56 -9.29 13.69
N ALA A 91 5.69 -8.46 14.73
CA ALA A 91 6.23 -8.87 16.02
C ALA A 91 5.39 -9.97 16.69
N ALA A 92 4.06 -9.86 16.62
CA ALA A 92 3.15 -10.89 17.15
C ALA A 92 3.34 -12.24 16.45
N ILE A 93 3.42 -12.25 15.11
CA ILE A 93 3.66 -13.47 14.32
C ILE A 93 5.02 -14.09 14.67
N LYS A 94 6.07 -13.28 14.81
CA LYS A 94 7.39 -13.76 15.28
C LYS A 94 7.29 -14.47 16.63
N VAL A 95 6.57 -13.89 17.59
CA VAL A 95 6.36 -14.49 18.93
C VAL A 95 5.55 -15.78 18.84
N LEU A 96 4.48 -15.80 18.04
CA LEU A 96 3.65 -17.00 17.86
C LEU A 96 4.43 -18.15 17.20
N LYS A 97 5.28 -17.86 16.21
CA LYS A 97 6.20 -18.84 15.61
C LYS A 97 7.24 -19.35 16.61
N ARG A 98 7.81 -18.48 17.45
CA ARG A 98 8.75 -18.86 18.51
C ARG A 98 8.11 -19.78 19.55
N LYS A 99 6.83 -19.51 19.89
CA LYS A 99 6.03 -20.32 20.81
C LYS A 99 5.43 -21.59 20.19
N GLY A 100 5.70 -21.87 18.91
CA GLY A 100 5.18 -23.04 18.20
C GLY A 100 3.67 -23.01 17.95
N LYS A 101 3.03 -21.83 18.04
CA LYS A 101 1.59 -21.65 17.74
C LYS A 101 1.31 -21.48 16.25
N ILE A 102 2.31 -21.06 15.49
CA ILE A 102 2.31 -20.98 14.02
C ILE A 102 3.54 -21.74 13.54
N SER A 103 3.43 -22.46 12.42
CA SER A 103 4.58 -23.17 11.85
C SER A 103 5.69 -22.19 11.46
N LYS A 104 6.95 -22.50 11.82
CA LYS A 104 8.11 -21.69 11.42
C LYS A 104 8.27 -21.59 9.90
N LYS A 105 7.81 -22.62 9.16
CA LYS A 105 7.88 -22.68 7.70
C LYS A 105 6.74 -21.92 7.01
N GLU A 106 5.71 -21.54 7.76
CA GLU A 106 4.55 -20.86 7.19
C GLU A 106 4.89 -19.39 6.87
N LYS A 107 4.81 -19.02 5.59
CA LYS A 107 5.02 -17.66 5.14
C LYS A 107 3.69 -16.90 5.16
N ILE A 108 3.59 -15.92 6.05
CA ILE A 108 2.46 -15.01 6.15
C ILE A 108 2.95 -13.66 5.63
N ASN A 109 2.32 -13.14 4.60
CA ASN A 109 2.60 -11.79 4.10
C ASN A 109 1.87 -10.78 4.96
N ILE A 110 2.52 -9.67 5.27
CA ILE A 110 1.87 -8.50 5.87
C ILE A 110 2.00 -7.38 4.85
N VAL A 111 0.88 -6.77 4.47
CA VAL A 111 0.86 -5.69 3.50
C VAL A 111 0.07 -4.51 4.04
N VAL A 112 0.68 -3.34 4.01
CA VAL A 112 0.02 -2.06 4.28
C VAL A 112 -0.45 -1.47 2.96
N PHE A 113 -1.71 -1.04 2.92
CA PHE A 113 -2.24 -0.15 1.89
C PHE A 113 -2.50 1.21 2.53
N ALA A 114 -1.86 2.24 1.99
CA ALA A 114 -1.99 3.60 2.47
C ALA A 114 -2.09 4.55 1.27
N GLY A 115 -2.92 5.60 1.37
CA GLY A 115 -2.93 6.67 0.38
C GLY A 115 -1.68 7.54 0.49
N ASP A 116 -1.52 8.49 -0.44
CA ASP A 116 -0.44 9.47 -0.39
C ASP A 116 -0.52 10.36 0.86
N GLY A 117 -1.71 10.78 1.30
CA GLY A 117 -1.85 11.53 2.55
C GLY A 117 -1.35 10.78 3.80
N ALA A 118 -1.62 9.48 3.89
CA ALA A 118 -1.12 8.62 4.96
C ALA A 118 0.40 8.36 4.83
N THR A 119 0.98 8.50 3.64
CA THR A 119 2.38 8.12 3.41
C THR A 119 3.32 9.31 3.38
N PHE A 120 2.99 10.32 2.58
CA PHE A 120 3.80 11.51 2.36
C PHE A 120 3.67 12.52 3.51
N ASP A 121 2.55 12.51 4.24
CA ASP A 121 2.25 13.49 5.28
C ASP A 121 2.15 12.84 6.66
N ILE A 122 0.92 12.56 7.13
CA ILE A 122 0.66 12.28 8.55
C ILE A 122 1.30 10.98 9.03
N GLY A 123 1.42 9.96 8.18
CA GLY A 123 2.00 8.68 8.53
C GLY A 123 3.50 8.55 8.23
N LEU A 124 4.15 9.58 7.69
CA LEU A 124 5.57 9.51 7.29
C LEU A 124 6.49 9.15 8.47
N GLN A 125 6.22 9.71 9.66
CA GLN A 125 6.99 9.40 10.87
C GLN A 125 6.93 7.90 11.22
N PHE A 126 5.74 7.30 11.12
CA PHE A 126 5.53 5.90 11.46
C PHE A 126 6.11 4.96 10.41
N LEU A 127 6.02 5.33 9.13
CA LEU A 127 6.72 4.64 8.05
C LEU A 127 8.23 4.68 8.28
N SER A 128 8.81 5.87 8.44
CA SER A 128 10.24 6.09 8.71
C SER A 128 10.72 5.23 9.88
N GLY A 129 10.01 5.24 11.01
CA GLY A 129 10.37 4.42 12.16
C GLY A 129 10.27 2.91 11.90
N ALA A 130 9.32 2.46 11.08
CA ALA A 130 9.22 1.05 10.72
C ALA A 130 10.35 0.60 9.78
N LEU A 131 10.75 1.47 8.83
CA LEU A 131 11.89 1.24 7.96
C LEU A 131 13.20 1.19 8.76
N GLU A 132 13.40 2.12 9.69
CA GLU A 132 14.55 2.17 10.60
C GLU A 132 14.69 0.88 11.44
N ARG A 133 13.57 0.35 11.95
CA ARG A 133 13.56 -0.89 12.74
C ARG A 133 13.69 -2.16 11.89
N GLY A 134 13.65 -2.06 10.56
CA GLY A 134 13.78 -3.21 9.66
C GLY A 134 12.67 -4.26 9.83
N HIS A 135 11.43 -3.83 10.10
CA HIS A 135 10.29 -4.75 10.16
C HIS A 135 10.02 -5.42 8.80
N ASP A 136 9.68 -6.70 8.81
CA ASP A 136 9.44 -7.50 7.59
C ASP A 136 7.96 -7.45 7.19
N PHE A 137 7.57 -6.38 6.50
CA PHE A 137 6.28 -6.25 5.84
C PHE A 137 6.40 -5.43 4.55
N ILE A 138 5.35 -5.48 3.73
CA ILE A 138 5.26 -4.72 2.48
C ILE A 138 4.46 -3.45 2.75
N TYR A 139 4.95 -2.29 2.32
CA TYR A 139 4.20 -1.04 2.37
C TYR A 139 3.90 -0.55 0.95
N ILE A 140 2.61 -0.41 0.62
CA ILE A 140 2.15 0.05 -0.69
C ILE A 140 1.46 1.41 -0.51
N CYS A 141 2.12 2.46 -1.00
CA CYS A 141 1.51 3.77 -1.18
C CYS A 141 0.70 3.79 -2.48
N LEU A 142 -0.62 3.92 -2.35
CA LEU A 142 -1.55 4.16 -3.44
C LEU A 142 -1.60 5.67 -3.71
N ASP A 143 -0.62 6.15 -4.46
CA ASP A 143 -0.44 7.56 -4.74
C ASP A 143 -1.42 8.03 -5.82
N ASN A 144 -2.50 8.69 -5.40
CA ASN A 144 -3.44 9.40 -6.27
C ASN A 144 -3.32 10.92 -6.11
N GLU A 145 -2.21 11.39 -5.55
CA GLU A 145 -1.75 12.79 -5.57
C GLU A 145 -2.62 13.84 -4.87
N ALA A 146 -3.57 13.42 -4.04
CA ALA A 146 -4.37 14.29 -3.19
C ALA A 146 -5.07 13.48 -2.09
N TYR A 147 -5.55 14.15 -1.05
CA TYR A 147 -6.52 13.57 -0.12
C TYR A 147 -7.88 13.42 -0.82
N MET A 148 -8.03 12.37 -1.63
CA MET A 148 -9.21 12.18 -2.47
C MET A 148 -10.50 11.99 -1.66
N ASN A 149 -10.44 11.19 -0.59
CA ASN A 149 -11.63 10.83 0.20
C ASN A 149 -12.30 12.03 0.87
N THR A 150 -11.51 13.00 1.32
CA THR A 150 -12.02 14.16 2.06
C THR A 150 -12.49 15.28 1.15
N GLY A 151 -12.42 15.12 -0.18
CA GLY A 151 -12.80 16.15 -1.14
C GLY A 151 -11.61 16.77 -1.87
N VAL A 152 -10.64 15.94 -2.29
CA VAL A 152 -9.51 16.33 -3.15
C VAL A 152 -8.73 17.52 -2.57
N GLN A 153 -8.25 17.39 -1.33
CA GLN A 153 -7.35 18.37 -0.72
C GLN A 153 -5.90 18.11 -1.11
N ARG A 154 -5.08 19.16 -1.14
CA ARG A 154 -3.63 19.10 -1.37
C ARG A 154 -2.94 18.20 -0.35
N SER A 155 -2.09 17.29 -0.83
CA SER A 155 -1.11 16.55 -0.06
C SER A 155 0.32 16.94 -0.44
N SER A 156 1.33 16.45 0.28
CA SER A 156 2.72 16.61 -0.19
C SER A 156 3.05 15.79 -1.44
N ALA A 157 2.14 14.91 -1.89
CA ALA A 157 2.26 14.21 -3.16
C ALA A 157 1.67 15.00 -4.35
N THR A 158 0.90 16.06 -4.09
CA THR A 158 0.29 16.89 -5.13
C THR A 158 1.37 17.58 -6.00
N PRO A 159 1.34 17.42 -7.33
CA PRO A 159 2.30 18.05 -8.25
C PRO A 159 2.22 19.57 -8.28
N PHE A 160 3.33 20.21 -8.66
CA PHE A 160 3.38 21.65 -8.90
C PHE A 160 2.32 22.07 -9.92
N GLY A 161 1.59 23.15 -9.63
CA GLY A 161 0.55 23.72 -10.47
C GLY A 161 -0.80 22.99 -10.41
N ALA A 162 -0.90 21.85 -9.71
CA ALA A 162 -2.16 21.12 -9.63
C ALA A 162 -3.22 21.88 -8.83
N HIS A 163 -4.47 21.80 -9.29
CA HIS A 163 -5.63 22.34 -8.61
C HIS A 163 -6.17 21.33 -7.59
N THR A 164 -6.37 21.76 -6.35
CA THR A 164 -7.09 20.99 -5.31
C THR A 164 -8.05 21.92 -4.56
N THR A 165 -8.92 21.40 -3.71
CA THR A 165 -9.87 22.24 -2.94
C THR A 165 -9.17 23.15 -1.92
N THR A 166 -7.96 22.79 -1.47
CA THR A 166 -7.13 23.60 -0.56
C THR A 166 -5.96 24.30 -1.26
N SER A 167 -5.76 24.06 -2.55
CA SER A 167 -4.81 24.78 -3.41
C SER A 167 -5.44 25.06 -4.78
N PRO A 168 -6.44 25.96 -4.85
CA PRO A 168 -7.17 26.22 -6.09
C PRO A 168 -6.28 26.95 -7.10
N ALA A 169 -6.22 26.45 -8.33
CA ALA A 169 -5.59 27.14 -9.45
C ALA A 169 -6.52 28.21 -10.04
N GLY A 170 -6.00 29.42 -10.20
CA GLY A 170 -6.71 30.59 -10.72
C GLY A 170 -5.75 31.75 -11.01
N LYS A 171 -6.31 32.95 -11.23
CA LYS A 171 -5.50 34.14 -11.62
C LYS A 171 -4.51 34.58 -10.53
N VAL A 172 -4.86 34.41 -9.26
CA VAL A 172 -4.05 34.85 -8.10
C VAL A 172 -3.25 33.70 -7.50
N ILE A 173 -3.91 32.55 -7.28
CA ILE A 173 -3.29 31.35 -6.70
C ILE A 173 -2.99 30.40 -7.86
N LYS A 174 -1.74 29.98 -8.04
CA LYS A 174 -1.32 29.13 -9.18
C LYS A 174 -1.57 27.63 -8.96
N GLY A 175 -2.40 27.28 -7.97
CA GLY A 175 -2.53 25.92 -7.45
C GLY A 175 -1.43 25.58 -6.46
N GLN A 176 -1.03 24.32 -6.41
CA GLN A 176 0.09 23.84 -5.59
C GLN A 176 1.41 24.52 -6.01
N VAL A 177 2.11 25.16 -5.07
CA VAL A 177 3.33 25.94 -5.36
C VAL A 177 4.63 25.20 -5.05
N THR A 178 4.56 24.06 -4.35
CA THR A 178 5.73 23.23 -4.04
C THR A 178 5.78 22.02 -4.96
N TRP A 179 6.99 21.53 -5.25
CA TRP A 179 7.17 20.26 -5.93
C TRP A 179 6.68 19.08 -5.08
N LYS A 180 6.32 17.99 -5.76
CA LYS A 180 6.01 16.71 -5.12
C LYS A 180 7.18 16.29 -4.23
N LYS A 181 6.89 15.94 -2.98
CA LYS A 181 7.91 15.47 -2.03
C LYS A 181 8.55 14.19 -2.58
N ASP A 182 9.89 14.12 -2.56
CA ASP A 182 10.63 12.94 -3.00
C ASP A 182 10.56 11.83 -1.93
N LEU A 183 9.43 11.12 -1.88
CA LEU A 183 9.23 10.00 -0.97
C LEU A 183 10.25 8.88 -1.21
N MET A 184 10.59 8.61 -2.47
CA MET A 184 11.52 7.52 -2.79
C MET A 184 12.93 7.84 -2.32
N GLY A 185 13.39 9.09 -2.45
CA GLY A 185 14.64 9.54 -1.86
C GLY A 185 14.69 9.33 -0.35
N ILE A 186 13.60 9.66 0.37
CA ILE A 186 13.48 9.42 1.82
C ILE A 186 13.54 7.91 2.12
N VAL A 187 12.77 7.09 1.41
CA VAL A 187 12.71 5.64 1.62
C VAL A 187 14.07 4.97 1.35
N VAL A 188 14.75 5.36 0.27
CA VAL A 188 16.07 4.81 -0.10
C VAL A 188 17.13 5.21 0.93
N ALA A 189 17.04 6.40 1.53
CA ALA A 189 17.96 6.83 2.58
C ALA A 189 17.94 5.94 3.83
N HIS A 190 16.87 5.16 4.07
CA HIS A 190 16.83 4.16 5.14
C HIS A 190 17.63 2.88 4.84
N ASN A 191 18.21 2.74 3.64
CA ASN A 191 18.99 1.56 3.21
C ASN A 191 18.24 0.22 3.35
N ILE A 192 16.93 0.23 3.05
CA ILE A 192 16.11 -0.98 3.11
C ILE A 192 16.41 -1.93 1.93
N PRO A 193 16.15 -3.24 2.06
CA PRO A 193 16.50 -4.23 1.05
C PRO A 193 15.80 -4.06 -0.31
N TYR A 194 14.64 -3.39 -0.32
CA TYR A 194 13.85 -3.24 -1.54
C TYR A 194 12.94 -2.01 -1.48
N ALA A 195 13.00 -1.18 -2.52
CA ALA A 195 12.08 -0.09 -2.77
C ALA A 195 11.83 -0.01 -4.28
N ALA A 196 10.60 0.27 -4.71
CA ALA A 196 10.25 0.36 -6.11
C ALA A 196 9.04 1.27 -6.34
N THR A 197 9.01 1.93 -7.49
CA THR A 197 7.80 2.57 -8.02
C THR A 197 7.12 1.63 -9.02
N ALA A 198 5.80 1.73 -9.14
CA ALA A 198 5.01 0.95 -10.08
C ALA A 198 3.86 1.79 -10.62
N SER A 199 3.31 1.38 -11.77
CA SER A 199 2.13 1.99 -12.35
C SER A 199 1.13 0.90 -12.73
N PRO A 200 -0.18 1.09 -12.46
CA PRO A 200 -1.20 0.12 -12.83
C PRO A 200 -1.36 -0.04 -14.35
N ALA A 201 -0.84 0.91 -15.16
CA ALA A 201 -0.76 0.77 -16.61
C ALA A 201 0.19 -0.36 -17.05
N PHE A 202 1.12 -0.77 -16.18
CA PHE A 202 2.06 -1.87 -16.41
C PHE A 202 1.81 -2.99 -15.39
N PRO A 203 0.68 -3.72 -15.48
CA PRO A 203 0.22 -4.62 -14.43
C PRO A 203 1.18 -5.79 -14.17
N ILE A 204 1.84 -6.31 -15.21
CA ILE A 204 2.82 -7.41 -15.08
C ILE A 204 4.05 -6.95 -14.28
N ASP A 205 4.56 -5.76 -14.56
CA ASP A 205 5.68 -5.16 -13.83
C ASP A 205 5.31 -4.92 -12.36
N LEU A 206 4.13 -4.33 -12.12
CA LEU A 206 3.60 -4.13 -10.76
C LEU A 206 3.51 -5.45 -9.98
N MET A 207 2.90 -6.47 -10.59
CA MET A 207 2.76 -7.80 -9.98
C MET A 207 4.11 -8.45 -9.66
N ASN A 208 5.07 -8.35 -10.57
CA ASN A 208 6.43 -8.86 -10.35
C ASN A 208 7.16 -8.10 -9.23
N LYS A 209 7.00 -6.77 -9.16
CA LYS A 209 7.58 -5.94 -8.10
C LYS A 209 6.99 -6.26 -6.73
N VAL A 210 5.67 -6.45 -6.64
CA VAL A 210 5.01 -6.87 -5.39
C VAL A 210 5.46 -8.27 -4.99
N LYS A 211 5.58 -9.21 -5.94
CA LYS A 211 6.06 -10.57 -5.64
C LYS A 211 7.51 -10.59 -5.20
N LYS A 212 8.37 -9.75 -5.78
CA LYS A 212 9.75 -9.56 -5.34
C LYS A 212 9.82 -8.99 -3.92
N ALA A 213 8.85 -8.17 -3.54
CA ALA A 213 8.71 -7.61 -2.19
C ALA A 213 8.12 -8.58 -1.16
N SER A 214 7.50 -9.71 -1.57
CA SER A 214 6.88 -10.72 -0.69
C SER A 214 7.86 -11.72 -0.12
#